data_AF-A0A453R3U7-F1
#
_entry.id   AF-A0A453R3U7-F1
#
_cell.length_a   1.000
_cell.length_b   1.000
_cell.length_c   1.000
_cell.angle_alpha   90.00
_cell.angle_beta   90.00
_cell.angle_gamma   90.00
#
_symmetry.space_group_name_H-M   'P 1'
#
loop_
_entity.id
_entity.type
_entity.pdbx_description
1 polymer ?
#
loop_
_entity_poly.entity_id
_entity_poly.type
_entity_poly.pdbx_seq_one_letter_code
_entity_poly.pdbx_strand_id
1 'polypeptide(L)'
;MTEYWVSQGNKWCDLCKIFISNNPFSIRTHELGKRHKDNVTQRLSTMQKDGAAKEKEQQQAAKALQLIEAKAKKSYQKDLENNQRNTDGDSSAAPGEGLFL
;
A
#
# COMPACT_ATOMS: atom_id res chain seq x y z
N MET A 1 39.25 -3.75 42.91
CA MET A 1 38.28 -3.06 42.04
C MET A 1 38.77 -3.21 40.62
N THR A 2 38.13 -4.05 39.82
CA THR A 2 38.46 -4.21 38.39
C THR A 2 37.73 -3.14 37.60
N GLU A 3 38.46 -2.21 37.01
CA GLU A 3 37.88 -1.23 36.08
C GLU A 3 37.36 -1.94 34.83
N TYR A 4 36.06 -1.82 34.60
CA TYR A 4 35.39 -2.31 33.40
C TYR A 4 35.66 -1.32 32.26
N TRP A 5 36.56 -1.67 31.33
CA TRP A 5 36.76 -0.87 30.13
C TRP A 5 35.53 -1.01 29.23
N VAL A 6 34.84 0.10 28.98
CA VAL A 6 33.79 0.20 27.96
C VAL A 6 34.38 0.95 26.78
N SER A 7 34.46 0.30 25.61
CA SER A 7 34.82 1.01 24.39
C SER A 7 33.78 2.10 24.12
N GLN A 8 34.23 3.35 24.01
CA GLN A 8 33.41 4.45 23.54
C GLN A 8 33.10 4.19 22.05
N GLY A 9 31.99 3.51 21.77
CA GLY A 9 31.54 3.21 20.41
C GLY A 9 31.17 4.48 19.64
N ASN A 10 31.05 4.41 18.31
CA ASN A 10 30.59 5.54 17.51
C ASN A 10 29.05 5.60 17.47
N LYS A 11 28.47 6.82 17.52
CA LYS A 11 27.03 7.07 17.31
C LYS A 11 26.73 7.08 15.80
N TRP A 12 25.69 6.37 15.39
CA TRP A 12 25.14 6.47 14.04
C TRP A 12 24.10 7.61 13.94
N CYS A 13 24.08 8.34 12.82
CA CYS A 13 23.02 9.29 12.51
C CYS A 13 22.22 8.85 11.29
N ASP A 14 20.90 8.66 11.46
CA ASP A 14 20.01 8.18 10.39
C ASP A 14 19.78 9.18 9.26
N LEU A 15 19.86 10.48 9.56
CA LEU A 15 19.62 11.55 8.60
C LEU A 15 20.83 11.78 7.70
N CYS A 16 22.01 11.82 8.30
CA CYS A 16 23.27 12.07 7.59
C CYS A 16 23.96 10.78 7.12
N LYS A 17 23.56 9.60 7.61
CA LYS A 17 24.14 8.30 7.33
C LYS A 17 25.66 8.25 7.54
N ILE A 18 26.12 8.83 8.66
CA ILE A 18 27.52 8.82 9.06
C ILE A 18 27.68 8.37 10.51
N PHE A 19 28.84 7.77 10.79
CA PHE A 19 29.28 7.50 12.15
C PHE A 19 29.95 8.75 12.74
N ILE A 20 29.58 9.08 13.96
CA ILE A 20 30.07 10.22 14.73
C ILE A 20 30.72 9.67 16.00
N SER A 21 31.80 10.29 16.46
CA SER A 21 32.40 9.94 17.75
C SER A 21 31.40 10.15 18.89
N ASN A 22 31.35 9.23 19.87
CA ASN A 22 30.49 9.35 21.05
C ASN A 22 31.06 10.34 22.09
N ASN A 23 31.24 11.58 21.65
CA ASN A 23 31.45 12.71 22.52
C ASN A 23 30.20 13.59 22.48
N PRO A 24 29.62 13.98 23.63
CA PRO A 24 28.43 14.84 23.66
C PRO A 24 28.62 16.15 22.86
N PHE A 25 29.84 16.68 22.80
CA PHE A 25 30.16 17.85 21.99
C PHE A 25 30.09 17.57 20.48
N SER A 26 30.68 16.45 20.03
CA SER A 26 30.64 16.04 18.62
C SER A 26 29.22 15.75 18.15
N ILE A 27 28.39 15.18 19.03
CA ILE A 27 26.97 14.93 18.74
C ILE A 27 26.20 16.25 18.59
N ARG A 28 26.37 17.19 19.52
CA ARG A 28 25.68 18.50 19.47
C ARG A 28 26.09 19.31 18.24
N THR A 29 27.38 19.34 17.93
CA THR A 29 27.91 20.05 16.75
C THR A 29 27.43 19.43 15.45
N HIS A 30 27.27 18.10 15.40
CA HIS A 30 26.65 17.42 14.28
C HIS A 30 25.17 17.79 14.10
N GLU A 31 24.37 17.71 15.16
CA GLU A 31 22.93 18.01 15.14
C GLU A 31 22.64 19.47 14.78
N LEU A 32 23.51 20.39 15.23
CA LEU A 32 23.42 21.81 14.90
C LEU A 32 24.02 22.17 13.53
N GLY A 33 24.76 21.25 12.91
CA GLY A 33 25.45 21.44 11.64
C GLY A 33 24.48 21.66 10.48
N LYS A 34 24.89 22.49 9.50
CA LYS A 34 24.05 22.81 8.32
C LYS A 34 23.59 21.57 7.57
N ARG A 35 24.51 20.63 7.31
CA ARG A 35 24.20 19.38 6.60
C ARG A 35 23.08 18.58 7.28
N HIS A 36 23.07 18.51 8.61
CA HIS A 36 22.02 17.80 9.34
C HIS A 36 20.68 18.49 9.18
N LYS A 37 20.64 19.82 9.37
CA LYS A 37 19.42 20.62 9.20
C LYS A 37 18.87 20.57 7.77
N ASP A 38 19.75 20.66 6.77
CA ASP A 38 19.36 20.59 5.36
C ASP A 38 18.80 19.20 4.99
N ASN A 39 19.40 18.13 5.51
CA ASN A 39 18.87 16.77 5.32
C ASN A 39 17.51 16.59 6.01
N VAL A 40 17.30 17.20 7.19
CA VAL A 40 16.01 17.15 7.91
C VAL A 40 14.92 17.88 7.12
N THR A 41 15.19 19.09 6.64
CA THR A 41 14.21 19.87 5.86
C THR A 41 13.91 19.19 4.53
N GLN A 42 14.93 18.65 3.85
CA GLN A 42 14.74 17.88 2.63
C GLN A 42 13.90 16.62 2.90
N ARG A 43 14.20 15.87 3.96
CA ARG A 43 13.44 14.66 4.33
C ARG A 43 11.98 14.99 4.62
N LEU A 44 11.71 16.08 5.35
CA LEU A 44 10.35 16.54 5.62
C LEU A 44 9.61 16.91 4.33
N SER A 45 10.28 17.63 3.43
CA SER A 45 9.69 18.00 2.13
C SER A 45 9.39 16.78 1.25
N THR A 46 10.27 15.76 1.25
CA THR A 46 10.04 14.52 0.51
C THR A 46 8.85 13.75 1.10
N MET A 47 8.75 13.67 2.43
CA MET A 47 7.63 12.98 3.08
C MET A 47 6.28 13.64 2.77
N GLN A 48 6.22 14.97 2.73
CA GLN A 48 5.01 15.69 2.35
C GLN A 48 4.62 15.44 0.88
N LYS A 49 5.59 15.48 -0.03
CA LYS A 49 5.37 15.19 -1.46
C LYS A 49 4.93 13.74 -1.69
N ASP A 50 5.59 12.80 -1.03
CA ASP A 50 5.25 11.38 -1.09
C ASP A 50 3.85 11.12 -0.51
N GLY A 51 3.47 11.82 0.57
CA GLY A 51 2.12 11.77 1.12
C GLY A 51 1.06 12.21 0.12
N ALA A 52 1.27 13.36 -0.54
CA ALA A 52 0.35 13.88 -1.55
C ALA A 52 0.26 12.99 -2.80
N ALA A 53 1.38 12.37 -3.22
CA ALA A 53 1.39 11.41 -4.33
C ALA A 53 0.62 10.13 -3.96
N LYS A 54 0.89 9.56 -2.78
CA LYS A 54 0.20 8.36 -2.28
C LYS A 54 -1.29 8.59 -2.12
N GLU A 55 -1.72 9.76 -1.66
CA GLU A 55 -3.15 10.05 -1.53
C GLU A 55 -3.85 10.07 -2.90
N LYS A 56 -3.21 10.65 -3.92
CA LYS A 56 -3.75 10.62 -5.30
C LYS A 56 -3.81 9.20 -5.85
N GLU A 57 -2.76 8.40 -5.65
CA GLU A 57 -2.73 6.99 -6.06
C GLU A 57 -3.82 6.18 -5.36
N GLN A 58 -4.00 6.37 -4.04
CA GLN A 58 -5.06 5.72 -3.27
C GLN A 58 -6.46 6.12 -3.75
N GLN A 59 -6.69 7.41 -4.03
CA GLN A 59 -7.96 7.87 -4.58
C GLN A 59 -8.24 7.29 -5.97
N GLN A 60 -7.22 7.19 -6.84
CA GLN A 60 -7.36 6.57 -8.15
C GLN A 60 -7.63 5.07 -8.05
N ALA A 61 -6.91 4.37 -7.17
CA ALA A 61 -7.12 2.95 -6.89
C ALA A 61 -8.53 2.69 -6.35
N ALA A 62 -9.00 3.50 -5.40
CA ALA A 62 -10.36 3.39 -4.86
C ALA A 62 -11.44 3.59 -5.94
N LYS A 63 -11.28 4.58 -6.82
CA LYS A 63 -12.19 4.79 -7.96
C LYS A 63 -12.16 3.61 -8.93
N ALA A 64 -10.98 3.08 -9.24
CA ALA A 64 -10.86 1.91 -10.11
C ALA A 64 -11.56 0.69 -9.52
N LEU A 65 -11.39 0.44 -8.21
CA LEU A 65 -12.07 -0.64 -7.50
C LEU A 65 -13.59 -0.49 -7.53
N GLN A 66 -14.12 0.72 -7.29
CA GLN A 66 -15.56 0.98 -7.37
C GLN A 66 -16.14 0.69 -8.77
N LEU A 67 -15.41 1.04 -9.84
CA LEU A 67 -15.81 0.74 -11.21
C LEU A 67 -15.81 -0.76 -11.49
N ILE A 68 -14.79 -1.48 -11.02
CA ILE A 68 -14.68 -2.93 -11.14
C ILE A 68 -15.84 -3.60 -10.40
N GLU A 69 -16.12 -3.20 -9.17
CA GLU A 69 -17.23 -3.73 -8.36
C GLU A 69 -18.59 -3.48 -9.04
N ALA A 70 -18.82 -2.27 -9.57
CA ALA A 70 -20.06 -1.95 -10.26
C ALA A 70 -20.24 -2.81 -11.53
N LYS A 71 -19.16 -3.02 -12.29
CA LYS A 71 -19.20 -3.89 -13.48
C LYS A 71 -19.41 -5.35 -13.11
N ALA A 72 -18.74 -5.84 -12.07
CA ALA A 72 -18.91 -7.19 -11.56
C ALA A 72 -20.34 -7.44 -11.09
N LYS A 73 -20.93 -6.52 -10.30
CA LYS A 73 -22.33 -6.61 -9.86
C LYS A 73 -23.31 -6.66 -11.02
N LYS A 74 -23.10 -5.84 -12.06
CA LYS A 74 -23.94 -5.85 -13.27
C LYS A 74 -23.82 -7.15 -14.06
N SER A 75 -22.62 -7.71 -14.20
CA SER A 75 -22.44 -9.02 -14.84
C SER A 75 -23.18 -10.08 -14.04
N TYR A 76 -22.93 -10.14 -12.73
CA TYR A 76 -23.53 -11.12 -11.85
C TYR A 76 -25.07 -11.12 -11.91
N GLN A 77 -25.69 -9.93 -11.93
CA GLN A 77 -27.14 -9.82 -12.11
C GLN A 77 -27.62 -10.40 -13.44
N LYS A 78 -26.94 -10.10 -14.55
CA LYS A 78 -27.27 -10.67 -15.87
C LYS A 78 -27.09 -12.18 -15.90
N ASP A 79 -26.03 -12.69 -15.26
CA ASP A 79 -25.76 -14.11 -15.18
C ASP A 79 -26.86 -14.84 -14.38
N LEU A 80 -27.36 -14.24 -13.29
CA LEU A 80 -28.53 -14.76 -12.56
C LEU A 80 -29.80 -14.77 -13.42
N GLU A 81 -30.11 -13.68 -14.13
CA GLU A 81 -31.27 -13.63 -15.03
C GLU A 81 -31.16 -14.67 -16.16
N ASN A 82 -29.96 -14.85 -16.74
CA ASN A 82 -29.74 -15.87 -17.76
C ASN A 82 -29.86 -17.28 -17.17
N ASN A 83 -29.37 -17.51 -15.96
CA ASN A 83 -29.50 -18.80 -15.30
C ASN A 83 -30.98 -19.15 -15.05
N GLN A 84 -31.77 -18.18 -14.57
CA GLN A 84 -33.23 -18.32 -14.41
C GLN A 84 -33.93 -18.64 -15.74
N ARG A 85 -33.62 -17.91 -16.83
CA ARG A 85 -34.17 -18.22 -18.16
C ARG A 85 -33.81 -19.62 -18.65
N ASN A 86 -32.59 -20.10 -18.37
CA ASN A 86 -32.19 -21.45 -18.76
C ASN A 86 -32.91 -22.53 -17.94
N THR A 87 -33.14 -22.32 -16.64
CA THR A 87 -33.93 -23.25 -15.81
C THR A 87 -35.41 -23.29 -16.22
N ASP A 88 -35.98 -22.15 -16.61
CA ASP A 88 -37.37 -22.09 -17.09
C ASP A 88 -37.51 -22.68 -18.52
N GLY A 89 -36.46 -22.56 -19.34
CA GLY A 89 -36.38 -23.16 -20.67
C GLY A 89 -36.30 -24.69 -20.67
N ASP A 90 -35.60 -25.29 -19.70
CA ASP A 90 -35.48 -26.75 -19.54
C ASP A 90 -36.81 -27.38 -19.04
N SER A 91 -37.69 -26.58 -18.44
CA SER A 91 -39.00 -27.05 -17.94
C SER A 91 -40.11 -27.05 -19.01
N SER A 92 -39.86 -26.55 -20.23
CA SER A 92 -40.88 -26.37 -21.28
C SER A 92 -40.63 -27.12 -22.60
N ALA A 93 -39.54 -27.90 -22.70
CA ALA A 93 -39.27 -28.77 -23.85
C ALA A 93 -39.48 -30.25 -23.49
N ALA A 94 -40.72 -30.64 -23.22
CA ALA A 94 -41.14 -32.05 -23.29
C ALA A 94 -42.39 -32.20 -24.17
N PRO A 95 -42.28 -32.13 -25.50
CA PRO A 95 -43.21 -32.83 -26.37
C PRO A 95 -42.82 -34.32 -26.35
N GLY A 96 -43.61 -35.13 -25.64
CA GLY A 96 -43.48 -36.58 -25.62
C GLY A 96 -43.42 -37.15 -27.04
N GLU A 97 -42.33 -37.84 -27.33
CA GLU A 97 -42.12 -38.58 -28.57
C GLU A 97 -43.24 -39.62 -28.76
N GLY A 98 -44.02 -39.45 -29.82
CA GLY A 98 -44.95 -40.46 -30.31
C GLY A 98 -44.18 -41.64 -30.88
N LEU A 99 -44.09 -42.72 -30.10
CA LEU A 99 -43.66 -44.02 -30.56
C LEU A 99 -44.85 -44.72 -31.24
N PHE A 100 -44.97 -44.57 -32.56
CA PHE A 100 -45.80 -45.43 -33.40
C PHE A 100 -44.90 -46.49 -34.04
N LEU A 101 -45.02 -47.73 -33.57
CA LEU A 101 -44.57 -48.97 -34.20
C LEU A 101 -45.82 -49.78 -34.56
#